data_AF-A0ABD1D3Z6-F1
#
_entry.id   AF-A0ABD1D3Z6-F1
#
_cell.length_a   1.000
_cell.length_b   1.000
_cell.length_c   1.000
_cell.angle_alpha   90.00
_cell.angle_beta   90.00
_cell.angle_gamma   90.00
#
_symmetry.space_group_name_H-M   'P 1'
#
loop_
_entity.id
_entity.type
_entity.pdbx_description
1 polymer ?
#
loop_
_entity_poly.entity_id
_entity_poly.type
_entity_poly.pdbx_seq_one_letter_code
_entity_poly.pdbx_strand_id
1 'polypeptide(L)'
;MPFVGIGMTHTHQPPKAHQVGFRRSVHEQEDGTIFAICCTGSSTKDSLLSWVRLLERHGNPCLAQMPVLFKFTSNVPDQLKVAASSEEGQQIGSS
;
A
#
# COMPACT_ATOMS: atom_id res chain seq x y z
N MET A 1 22.66 -49.42 30.13
CA MET A 1 23.60 -48.49 29.48
C MET A 1 22.89 -47.15 29.26
N PRO A 2 23.17 -46.08 30.00
CA PRO A 2 22.69 -44.74 29.65
C PRO A 2 23.73 -44.03 28.75
N PHE A 3 23.27 -43.50 27.63
CA PHE A 3 24.08 -42.71 26.69
C PHE A 3 24.27 -41.30 27.24
N VAL A 4 25.51 -40.92 27.56
CA VAL A 4 25.92 -39.55 27.87
C VAL A 4 26.06 -38.81 26.54
N GLY A 5 25.00 -38.12 26.13
CA GLY A 5 24.97 -37.24 24.96
C GLY A 5 25.26 -35.79 25.36
N ILE A 6 26.24 -35.21 24.67
CA ILE A 6 26.76 -33.85 24.81
C ILE A 6 25.63 -32.80 24.93
N GLY A 7 25.80 -31.88 25.88
CA GLY A 7 24.86 -30.83 26.21
C GLY A 7 24.47 -29.96 25.02
N MET A 8 23.21 -30.05 24.63
CA MET A 8 22.48 -29.01 23.91
C MET A 8 21.06 -28.97 24.46
N THR A 9 20.89 -28.52 25.70
CA THR A 9 19.60 -28.00 26.14
C THR A 9 19.41 -26.67 25.43
N HIS A 10 18.99 -26.70 24.17
CA HIS A 10 18.44 -25.52 23.54
C HIS A 10 17.16 -25.22 24.32
N THR A 11 17.27 -24.37 25.34
CA THR A 11 16.10 -23.79 25.99
C THR A 11 15.39 -23.02 24.89
N HIS A 12 14.39 -23.65 24.27
CA HIS A 12 13.50 -22.98 23.33
C HIS A 12 12.64 -22.02 24.16
N GLN A 13 13.26 -20.92 24.60
CA GLN A 13 12.51 -19.79 25.13
C GLN A 13 11.60 -19.33 23.99
N PRO A 14 10.27 -19.30 24.20
CA PRO A 14 9.39 -18.71 23.21
C PRO A 14 9.89 -17.27 22.98
N PRO A 15 10.03 -16.83 21.72
CA PRO A 15 10.45 -15.47 21.44
C PRO A 15 9.54 -14.51 22.20
N LYS A 16 10.13 -13.53 22.89
CA LYS A 16 9.37 -12.50 23.59
C LYS A 16 8.39 -11.87 22.61
N ALA A 17 7.15 -11.67 23.04
CA ALA A 17 6.00 -11.37 22.19
C ALA A 17 6.06 -9.98 21.51
N HIS A 18 7.02 -9.79 20.60
CA HIS A 18 7.27 -8.63 19.72
C HIS A 18 8.60 -8.79 18.94
N GLN A 19 9.38 -9.85 19.17
CA GLN A 19 10.71 -10.03 18.57
C GLN A 19 10.71 -10.65 17.16
N VAL A 20 9.53 -11.06 16.66
CA VAL A 20 9.32 -11.62 15.32
C VAL A 20 8.14 -10.92 14.65
N GLY A 21 8.40 -9.77 14.02
CA GLY A 21 7.46 -9.12 13.11
C GLY A 21 7.24 -7.65 13.40
N PHE A 22 7.19 -6.87 12.31
CA PHE A 22 6.86 -5.45 12.31
C PHE A 22 5.56 -5.19 13.11
N ARG A 23 5.53 -4.10 13.87
CA ARG A 23 4.31 -3.65 14.57
C ARG A 23 3.17 -3.58 13.55
N ARG A 24 2.09 -4.32 13.79
CA ARG A 24 0.92 -4.34 12.89
C ARG A 24 0.39 -2.92 12.72
N SER A 25 0.21 -2.49 11.48
CA SER A 25 -0.55 -1.28 11.17
C SER A 25 -2.03 -1.62 11.37
N VAL A 26 -2.67 -0.92 12.30
CA VAL A 26 -4.12 -0.97 12.49
C VAL A 26 -4.70 0.16 11.65
N HIS A 27 -5.57 -0.18 10.71
CA HIS A 27 -6.30 0.79 9.88
C HIS A 27 -7.74 0.85 10.39
N GLU A 28 -8.10 1.95 11.04
CA GLU A 28 -9.47 2.20 11.53
C GLU A 28 -10.15 3.21 10.59
N GLN A 29 -11.39 2.92 10.20
CA GLN A 29 -12.23 3.80 9.41
C GLN A 29 -13.65 3.76 10.00
N GLU A 30 -14.42 4.84 9.85
CA GLU A 30 -15.84 4.87 10.19
C GLU A 30 -16.60 3.75 9.45
N ASP A 31 -17.66 3.24 10.07
CA ASP A 31 -18.47 2.17 9.48
C ASP A 31 -19.01 2.59 8.11
N GLY A 32 -18.89 1.70 7.13
CA GLY A 32 -19.16 2.02 5.74
C GLY A 32 -19.07 0.80 4.85
N THR A 33 -19.69 0.87 3.67
CA THR A 33 -19.68 -0.26 2.72
C THR A 33 -18.35 -0.33 1.98
N ILE A 34 -17.58 -1.39 2.23
CA ILE A 34 -16.37 -1.71 1.47
C ILE A 34 -16.76 -2.45 0.20
N PHE A 35 -16.56 -1.82 -0.96
CA PHE A 35 -16.86 -2.44 -2.26
C PHE A 35 -15.80 -3.45 -2.70
N ALA A 36 -14.51 -3.15 -2.43
CA ALA A 36 -13.40 -4.00 -2.85
C ALA A 36 -12.13 -3.70 -2.05
N ILE A 37 -11.23 -4.68 -1.97
CA ILE A 37 -9.90 -4.59 -1.35
C ILE A 37 -8.87 -5.11 -2.34
N CYS A 38 -7.69 -4.49 -2.39
CA CYS A 38 -6.57 -5.02 -3.16
C CYS A 38 -5.24 -4.91 -2.45
N CYS A 39 -4.30 -5.73 -2.93
CA CYS A 39 -2.89 -5.63 -2.60
C CYS A 39 -2.13 -5.33 -3.89
N THR A 40 -1.43 -4.20 -3.93
CA THR A 40 -0.58 -3.80 -5.06
C THR A 40 0.89 -3.88 -4.65
N GLY A 41 1.78 -4.15 -5.63
CA GLY A 41 3.23 -4.20 -5.37
C GLY A 41 3.86 -2.82 -5.12
N SER A 42 3.25 -1.76 -5.65
CA SER A 42 3.59 -0.36 -5.40
C SER A 42 2.35 0.44 -5.02
N SER A 43 2.52 1.51 -4.24
CA SER A 43 1.47 2.48 -3.89
C SER A 43 1.47 3.69 -4.84
N THR A 44 1.88 3.50 -6.10
CA THR A 44 1.93 4.56 -7.11
C THR A 44 0.55 4.79 -7.75
N LYS A 45 0.36 5.96 -8.36
CA LYS A 45 -0.88 6.29 -9.08
C LYS A 45 -1.22 5.29 -10.17
N ASP A 46 -0.24 4.89 -10.96
CA ASP A 46 -0.47 3.99 -12.10
C ASP A 46 -0.85 2.57 -11.67
N SER A 47 -0.25 2.05 -10.59
CA SER A 47 -0.59 0.73 -10.08
C SER A 47 -2.01 0.69 -9.52
N LEU A 48 -2.43 1.74 -8.78
CA LEU A 48 -3.79 1.86 -8.25
C LEU A 48 -4.81 2.09 -9.36
N LEU A 49 -4.51 2.94 -10.35
CA LEU A 49 -5.40 3.20 -11.48
C LEU A 49 -5.60 1.94 -12.33
N SER A 50 -4.52 1.22 -12.63
CA SER A 50 -4.60 -0.05 -13.36
C SER A 50 -5.51 -1.05 -12.63
N TRP A 51 -5.39 -1.14 -11.30
CA TRP A 51 -6.26 -2.00 -10.51
C TRP A 51 -7.73 -1.58 -10.56
N VAL A 52 -8.04 -0.28 -10.41
CA VAL A 52 -9.42 0.22 -10.52
C VAL A 52 -10.03 -0.10 -11.88
N ARG A 53 -9.25 0.02 -12.97
CA ARG A 53 -9.72 -0.31 -14.33
C ARG A 53 -9.96 -1.80 -14.54
N LEU A 54 -9.15 -2.66 -13.93
CA LEU A 54 -9.40 -4.10 -13.93
C LEU A 54 -10.69 -4.43 -13.16
N LEU A 55 -10.91 -3.79 -12.01
CA LEU A 55 -12.14 -3.98 -11.23
C LEU A 55 -13.38 -3.48 -11.99
N GLU A 56 -13.26 -2.34 -12.67
CA GLU A 56 -14.31 -1.79 -13.54
C GLU A 56 -14.70 -2.79 -14.63
N ARG A 57 -13.71 -3.37 -15.31
CA ARG A 57 -13.91 -4.31 -16.42
C ARG A 57 -14.49 -5.65 -15.98
N HIS A 58 -14.10 -6.16 -14.81
CA HIS A 58 -14.35 -7.54 -14.43
C HIS A 58 -15.32 -7.75 -13.26
N GLY A 59 -15.72 -6.69 -12.55
CA GLY A 59 -16.58 -6.84 -11.36
C GLY A 59 -17.57 -5.71 -11.12
N ASN A 60 -17.26 -4.47 -11.47
CA ASN A 60 -18.13 -3.33 -11.17
C ASN A 60 -18.11 -2.25 -12.27
N PRO A 61 -18.97 -2.34 -13.29
CA PRO A 61 -19.01 -1.37 -14.37
C PRO A 61 -19.45 0.04 -13.92
N CYS A 62 -20.09 0.18 -12.75
CA CYS A 62 -20.50 1.49 -12.24
C CYS A 62 -19.30 2.39 -11.88
N LEU A 63 -18.10 1.81 -11.72
CA LEU A 63 -16.86 2.57 -11.52
C LEU A 63 -16.55 3.50 -12.70
N ALA A 64 -17.07 3.23 -13.90
CA ALA A 64 -16.93 4.11 -15.06
C ALA A 64 -17.56 5.51 -14.84
N GLN A 65 -18.59 5.59 -13.99
CA GLN A 65 -19.32 6.82 -13.70
C GLN A 65 -18.87 7.49 -12.39
N MET A 66 -18.04 6.81 -11.60
CA MET A 66 -17.61 7.28 -10.29
C MET A 66 -16.30 8.07 -10.40
N PRO A 67 -16.24 9.35 -9.97
CA PRO A 67 -14.99 10.08 -9.95
C PRO A 67 -14.03 9.49 -8.91
N VAL A 68 -12.80 9.21 -9.32
CA VAL A 68 -11.75 8.66 -8.45
C VAL A 68 -10.66 9.73 -8.22
N LEU A 69 -10.46 10.12 -6.97
CA LEU A 69 -9.40 11.03 -6.55
C LEU A 69 -8.31 10.26 -5.79
N PHE A 70 -7.08 10.32 -6.28
CA PHE A 70 -5.93 9.75 -5.56
C PHE A 70 -5.26 10.81 -4.69
N LYS A 71 -5.18 10.55 -3.38
CA LYS A 71 -4.45 11.40 -2.44
C LYS A 71 -3.22 10.64 -1.91
N PHE A 72 -2.04 11.07 -2.36
CA PHE A 72 -0.78 10.52 -1.87
C PHE A 72 -0.23 11.43 -0.76
N THR A 73 0.08 10.84 0.39
CA THR A 73 0.82 11.54 1.44
C THR A 73 2.29 11.49 1.09
N SER A 74 2.80 12.52 0.42
CA SER A 74 4.25 12.73 0.33
C SER A 74 4.73 13.33 1.66
N ASN A 75 5.73 12.71 2.29
CA ASN A 75 6.38 13.18 3.53
C ASN A 75 7.21 14.46 3.30
N VAL A 76 6.94 15.20 2.24
CA VAL A 76 7.65 16.41 1.86
C VAL A 76 7.12 17.53 2.77
N PRO A 77 7.99 18.22 3.53
CA PRO A 77 7.62 19.39 4.31
C PRO A 77 6.85 20.37 3.43
N ASP A 78 5.75 20.97 3.94
CA ASP A 78 4.91 21.87 3.15
C ASP A 78 5.68 23.02 2.49
N GLN A 79 6.83 23.41 3.06
CA GLN A 79 7.73 24.43 2.52
C GLN A 79 8.39 24.06 1.17
N LEU A 80 8.32 22.80 0.72
CA LEU A 80 8.91 22.34 -0.54
C LEU A 80 7.85 21.99 -1.62
N LYS A 81 6.55 22.11 -1.32
CA LYS A 81 5.46 21.72 -2.26
C LYS A 81 5.13 22.78 -3.31
N VAL A 82 5.64 24.01 -3.16
CA VAL A 82 5.31 25.16 -4.05
C VAL A 82 5.99 25.07 -5.42
N ALA A 83 6.99 24.20 -5.61
CA ALA A 83 7.77 24.13 -6.85
C ALA A 83 7.32 23.05 -7.86
N ALA A 84 6.33 22.19 -7.53
CA ALA A 84 5.99 21.01 -8.34
C ALA A 84 4.65 21.11 -9.10
N SER A 85 4.06 22.29 -9.21
CA SER A 85 2.80 22.53 -9.95
C SER A 85 3.01 23.51 -11.09
N SER A 86 3.97 23.25 -11.97
CA SER A 86 4.17 23.86 -13.29
C SER A 86 5.15 22.91 -13.98
N GLU A 87 4.72 21.96 -14.80
CA GLU A 87 4.83 22.08 -16.25
C GLU A 87 4.24 20.79 -16.88
N GLU A 88 3.01 20.85 -17.38
CA GLU A 88 2.56 20.04 -18.51
C GLU A 88 1.63 20.92 -19.35
N GLY A 89 2.23 21.66 -20.28
CA GLY A 89 1.52 22.54 -21.19
C GLY A 89 2.42 22.97 -22.34
N GLN A 90 2.06 22.48 -23.53
CA GLN A 90 2.44 23.00 -24.85
C GLN A 90 3.66 22.37 -25.55
N GLN A 91 3.42 21.26 -26.27
CA GLN A 91 4.14 20.97 -27.51
C GLN A 91 3.20 21.11 -28.72
N ILE A 92 3.29 22.32 -29.30
CA ILE A 92 3.30 22.66 -30.73
C ILE A 92 2.33 21.94 -31.69
N GLY A 93 1.17 22.58 -31.91
CA GLY A 93 0.42 22.49 -33.16
C GLY A 93 0.85 23.60 -34.13
N SER A 94 1.24 23.17 -35.34
CA SER A 94 1.26 23.81 -36.66
C SER A 94 1.04 25.32 -36.81
N SER A 95 1.97 26.00 -37.49
CA SER A 95 1.84 26.46 -38.89
C SER A 95 3.17 27.04 -39.40
#